data_AF-A0A7W0ZMK7-F1
#
_entry.id   AF-A0A7W0ZMK7-F1
#
_cell.length_a   1.000
_cell.length_b   1.000
_cell.length_c   1.000
_cell.angle_alpha   90.00
_cell.angle_beta   90.00
_cell.angle_gamma   90.00
#
_symmetry.space_group_name_H-M   'P 1'
#
loop_
_entity.id
_entity.type
_entity.pdbx_description
1 polymer ?
#
loop_
_entity_poly.entity_id
_entity_poly.type
_entity_poly.pdbx_seq_one_letter_code
_entity_poly.pdbx_strand_id
1 'polypeptide(L)'
;MPINRRWPLDDLMAACKEFEASLKPGERLTFEYVMLDGVNDSEDHARQLANLIHRHNLRAKVNLIPHNSGDSIPYRASSPTVVTRFKEILEARSIGAYVRRPRGQDIFAACGQLSAKRSSNANASNTSQLYQLQS
;
A
#
# COMPACT_ATOMS: atom_id res chain seq x y z
N MET A 1 -10.78 -5.39 -0.51
CA MET A 1 -10.84 -3.92 -0.50
C MET A 1 -12.31 -3.47 -0.61
N PRO A 2 -12.96 -2.93 0.45
CA PRO A 2 -14.40 -2.66 0.46
C PRO A 2 -14.87 -1.66 -0.62
N ILE A 3 -14.00 -0.72 -1.03
CA ILE A 3 -14.31 0.25 -2.09
C ILE A 3 -14.60 -0.39 -3.45
N ASN A 4 -14.05 -1.59 -3.71
CA ASN A 4 -14.29 -2.35 -4.94
C ASN A 4 -15.75 -2.80 -5.10
N ARG A 5 -16.54 -2.78 -4.02
CA ARG A 5 -17.99 -3.04 -4.07
C ARG A 5 -18.77 -1.85 -4.63
N ARG A 6 -18.25 -0.65 -4.44
CA ARG A 6 -18.85 0.60 -4.91
C ARG A 6 -18.35 0.97 -6.31
N TRP A 7 -17.09 0.68 -6.60
CA TRP A 7 -16.44 0.92 -7.88
C TRP A 7 -15.80 -0.39 -8.35
N PRO A 8 -16.50 -1.15 -9.22
CA PRO A 8 -15.97 -2.38 -9.79
C PRO A 8 -14.61 -2.16 -10.46
N LEU A 9 -13.80 -3.23 -10.47
CA LEU A 9 -12.46 -3.17 -11.03
C LEU A 9 -12.45 -2.73 -12.50
N ASP A 10 -13.40 -3.20 -13.31
CA ASP A 10 -13.47 -2.83 -14.72
C ASP A 10 -13.74 -1.33 -14.93
N ASP A 11 -14.59 -0.72 -14.10
CA ASP A 11 -14.86 0.71 -14.14
C ASP A 11 -13.61 1.52 -13.76
N LEU A 12 -12.86 1.04 -12.76
CA LEU A 12 -11.57 1.62 -12.40
C LEU A 12 -10.57 1.54 -13.57
N MET A 13 -10.47 0.38 -14.23
CA MET A 13 -9.55 0.22 -15.36
C MET A 13 -9.95 1.10 -16.55
N ALA A 14 -11.25 1.29 -16.81
CA ALA A 14 -11.74 2.21 -17.83
C ALA A 14 -11.36 3.67 -17.50
N ALA A 15 -11.59 4.11 -16.26
CA ALA A 15 -11.19 5.44 -15.80
C ALA A 15 -9.66 5.65 -15.88
N CYS A 16 -8.87 4.62 -15.55
CA CYS A 16 -7.42 4.66 -15.74
C CYS A 16 -7.04 4.85 -17.22
N LYS A 17 -7.76 4.21 -18.14
CA LYS A 17 -7.49 4.34 -19.58
C LYS A 17 -7.80 5.74 -20.09
N GLU A 18 -8.88 6.35 -19.62
CA GLU A 18 -9.21 7.75 -19.93
C GLU A 18 -8.15 8.70 -19.38
N PHE A 19 -7.75 8.50 -18.13
CA PHE A 19 -6.71 9.32 -17.50
C PHE A 19 -5.35 9.18 -18.20
N GLU A 20 -5.00 8.00 -18.70
CA GLU A 20 -3.76 7.77 -19.44
C GLU A 20 -3.59 8.71 -20.64
N ALA A 21 -4.68 9.11 -21.30
CA ALA A 21 -4.63 10.05 -22.41
C ALA A 21 -4.12 11.44 -22.02
N SER A 22 -4.17 11.79 -20.73
CA SER A 22 -3.66 13.06 -20.20
C SER A 22 -2.16 13.00 -19.83
N LEU A 23 -1.54 11.82 -19.86
CA LEU A 23 -0.14 11.65 -19.48
C LEU A 23 0.81 12.17 -20.56
N LYS A 24 1.94 12.74 -20.12
CA LYS A 24 2.99 13.20 -21.03
C LYS A 24 3.71 12.03 -21.70
N PRO A 25 4.38 12.26 -22.85
CA PRO A 25 5.27 11.26 -23.44
C PRO A 25 6.28 10.74 -22.41
N GLY A 26 6.46 9.42 -22.35
CA GLY A 26 7.33 8.75 -21.38
C GLY A 26 6.71 8.48 -20.00
N GLU A 27 5.63 9.15 -19.61
CA GLU A 27 4.91 8.84 -18.37
C GLU A 27 4.13 7.53 -18.48
N ARG A 28 3.91 6.91 -17.31
CA ARG A 28 3.19 5.64 -17.15
C ARG A 28 2.38 5.66 -15.87
N LEU A 29 1.21 5.05 -15.90
CA LEU A 29 0.45 4.75 -14.70
C LEU A 29 1.28 3.88 -13.74
N THR A 30 1.12 4.09 -12.44
CA THR A 30 1.76 3.25 -11.42
C THR A 30 0.69 2.62 -10.57
N PHE A 31 0.59 1.29 -10.61
CA PHE A 31 -0.24 0.54 -9.69
C PHE A 31 0.57 0.14 -8.46
N GLU A 32 0.05 0.44 -7.27
CA GLU A 32 0.61 -0.07 -6.02
C GLU A 32 -0.07 -1.40 -5.69
N TYR A 33 0.74 -2.43 -5.46
CA TYR A 33 0.28 -3.78 -5.15
C TYR A 33 0.88 -4.24 -3.83
N VAL A 34 0.07 -4.29 -2.78
CA VAL A 34 0.50 -4.78 -1.47
C VAL A 34 0.60 -6.31 -1.52
N MET A 35 1.77 -6.83 -1.17
CA MET A 35 2.07 -8.27 -1.17
C MET A 35 1.76 -8.87 0.19
N LEU A 36 0.67 -9.64 0.25
CA LEU A 36 0.15 -10.29 1.45
C LEU A 36 0.33 -11.80 1.33
N ASP A 37 1.07 -12.37 2.28
CA ASP A 37 1.45 -13.79 2.32
C ASP A 37 0.22 -14.71 2.23
N GLY A 38 0.17 -15.54 1.20
CA GLY A 38 -0.87 -16.53 0.97
C GLY A 38 -2.25 -15.96 0.59
N VAL A 39 -2.38 -14.64 0.40
CA VAL A 39 -3.65 -13.98 0.09
C VAL A 39 -3.70 -13.54 -1.37
N ASN A 40 -2.69 -12.80 -1.82
CA ASN A 40 -2.70 -12.18 -3.15
C ASN A 40 -1.34 -12.27 -3.86
N ASP A 41 -0.47 -13.19 -3.46
CA ASP A 41 0.95 -13.23 -3.86
C ASP A 41 1.36 -14.51 -4.61
N SER A 42 0.40 -15.36 -4.96
CA SER A 42 0.63 -16.52 -5.82
C SER A 42 1.10 -16.13 -7.23
N GLU A 43 1.75 -17.07 -7.93
CA GLU A 43 2.10 -16.88 -9.35
C GLU A 43 0.88 -16.62 -10.24
N ASP A 44 -0.27 -17.21 -9.93
CA ASP A 44 -1.49 -17.02 -10.70
C ASP A 44 -2.00 -15.59 -10.57
N HIS A 45 -1.94 -15.00 -9.37
CA HIS A 45 -2.28 -13.59 -9.17
C HIS A 45 -1.39 -12.65 -10.00
N ALA A 46 -0.09 -12.95 -10.14
CA ALA A 46 0.79 -12.18 -11.02
C ALA A 46 0.36 -12.27 -12.50
N ARG A 47 -0.04 -13.46 -12.95
CA ARG A 47 -0.54 -13.68 -14.32
C ARG A 47 -1.86 -12.97 -14.55
N GLN A 48 -2.79 -13.03 -13.60
CA GLN A 48 -4.07 -12.33 -13.64
C GLN A 48 -3.87 -10.81 -13.67
N LEU A 49 -2.98 -10.26 -12.83
CA LEU A 49 -2.66 -8.84 -12.84
C LEU A 49 -2.08 -8.39 -14.18
N ALA A 50 -1.18 -9.18 -14.76
CA ALA A 50 -0.63 -8.88 -16.06
C ALA A 50 -1.69 -8.91 -17.17
N ASN A 51 -2.56 -9.92 -17.16
CA ASN A 51 -3.66 -10.04 -18.12
C ASN A 51 -4.65 -8.87 -17.98
N LEU A 52 -4.91 -8.41 -16.75
CA LEU A 52 -5.74 -7.25 -16.48
C LEU A 52 -5.13 -5.97 -17.09
N ILE A 53 -3.83 -5.73 -16.90
CA ILE A 53 -3.17 -4.56 -17.50
C ILE A 53 -3.21 -4.62 -19.04
N HIS A 54 -2.94 -5.79 -19.62
CA HIS A 54 -2.94 -5.97 -21.08
C HIS A 54 -4.32 -5.86 -21.71
N ARG A 55 -5.35 -6.47 -21.12
CA ARG A 55 -6.70 -6.46 -21.72
C ARG A 55 -7.29 -5.05 -21.79
N HIS A 56 -6.87 -4.15 -20.90
CA HIS A 56 -7.23 -2.73 -20.93
C HIS A 56 -6.23 -1.85 -21.69
N ASN A 57 -5.19 -2.46 -22.28
CA ASN A 57 -4.15 -1.78 -23.07
C ASN A 57 -3.54 -0.57 -22.34
N LEU A 58 -3.13 -0.77 -21.07
CA LEU A 58 -2.57 0.30 -20.24
C LEU A 58 -1.04 0.29 -20.26
N ARG A 59 -0.45 1.47 -20.48
CA ARG A 59 0.94 1.82 -20.25
C ARG A 59 1.18 2.02 -18.75
N ALA A 60 1.31 0.91 -18.05
CA ALA A 60 1.50 0.90 -16.60
C ALA A 60 2.84 0.29 -16.16
N LYS A 61 3.21 0.58 -14.92
CA LYS A 61 4.20 -0.14 -14.12
C LYS A 61 3.57 -0.51 -12.77
N VAL A 62 4.13 -1.51 -12.12
CA VAL A 62 3.65 -2.02 -10.83
C VAL A 62 4.73 -1.82 -9.76
N ASN A 63 4.34 -1.26 -8.63
CA ASN A 63 5.15 -1.23 -7.43
C ASN A 63 4.65 -2.30 -6.47
N LEU A 64 5.46 -3.33 -6.24
CA LEU A 64 5.23 -4.37 -5.25
C LEU A 64 5.65 -3.86 -3.87
N ILE A 65 4.74 -3.88 -2.91
CA ILE A 65 4.93 -3.37 -1.56
C ILE A 65 4.76 -4.54 -0.58
N PRO A 66 5.85 -5.15 -0.08
CA PRO A 66 5.76 -6.11 1.02
C PRO A 66 5.02 -5.48 2.20
N HIS A 67 3.99 -6.16 2.71
CA HIS A 67 3.22 -5.66 3.84
C HIS A 67 4.12 -5.43 5.07
N ASN A 68 3.78 -4.43 5.91
CA ASN A 68 4.52 -4.14 7.12
C ASN A 68 3.85 -4.85 8.31
N SER A 69 4.54 -5.82 8.91
CA SER A 69 4.02 -6.64 10.02
C SER A 69 3.71 -5.86 11.32
N GLY A 70 4.03 -4.56 11.39
CA GLY A 70 3.70 -3.68 12.52
C GLY A 70 2.27 -3.12 12.50
N ASP A 71 1.51 -3.36 11.43
CA ASP A 71 0.12 -2.91 11.33
C ASP A 71 -0.82 -3.83 12.15
N SER A 72 -1.89 -3.28 12.72
CA SER A 72 -2.86 -4.00 13.56
C SER A 72 -3.78 -4.98 12.81
N ILE A 73 -3.39 -5.40 11.61
CA ILE A 73 -4.17 -6.26 10.72
C ILE A 73 -3.57 -7.68 10.69
N PRO A 74 -4.40 -8.72 10.54
CA PRO A 74 -3.96 -10.11 10.62
C PRO A 74 -3.31 -10.62 9.33
N TYR A 75 -2.51 -9.80 8.65
CA TYR A 75 -1.81 -10.17 7.42
C TYR A 75 -0.29 -10.16 7.65
N ARG A 76 0.42 -10.98 6.86
CA ARG A 76 1.87 -11.08 6.91
C ARG A 76 2.48 -10.59 5.60
N ALA A 77 3.71 -10.12 5.68
CA ALA A 77 4.51 -9.80 4.51
C ALA A 77 4.83 -11.07 3.73
N SER A 78 4.60 -11.07 2.41
CA SER A 78 5.12 -12.12 1.52
C SER A 78 6.63 -12.23 1.65
N SER A 79 7.17 -13.44 1.55
CA SER A 79 8.61 -13.68 1.63
C SER A 79 9.38 -13.03 0.46
N PRO A 80 10.67 -12.66 0.63
CA PRO A 80 11.46 -12.06 -0.45
C PRO A 80 11.53 -12.91 -1.72
N THR A 81 11.51 -14.25 -1.59
CA THR A 81 11.52 -15.17 -2.73
C THR A 81 10.20 -15.13 -3.50
N VAL A 82 9.06 -15.09 -2.81
CA VAL A 82 7.74 -14.94 -3.44
C VAL A 82 7.62 -13.59 -4.15
N VAL A 83 8.06 -12.51 -3.50
CA VAL A 83 8.05 -11.16 -4.11
C VAL A 83 8.92 -11.10 -5.36
N THR A 84 10.11 -11.70 -5.32
CA THR A 84 11.01 -11.79 -6.48
C THR A 84 10.36 -12.58 -7.61
N ARG A 85 9.76 -13.73 -7.31
CA ARG A 85 9.08 -14.55 -8.31
C ARG A 85 7.88 -13.83 -8.95
N PHE A 86 7.08 -13.15 -8.15
CA PHE A 86 5.96 -12.34 -8.64
C PHE A 86 6.44 -11.24 -9.59
N LYS A 87 7.53 -10.54 -9.22
CA LYS A 87 8.20 -9.53 -10.06
C LYS A 87 8.63 -10.13 -11.40
N GLU A 88 9.35 -11.25 -11.39
CA GLU A 88 9.83 -11.92 -12.61
C GLU A 88 8.69 -12.27 -13.56
N ILE A 89 7.55 -12.73 -13.04
CA ILE A 89 6.38 -13.08 -13.85
C ILE A 89 5.78 -11.85 -14.55
N LEU A 90 5.75 -10.69 -13.87
CA LEU A 90 5.30 -9.43 -14.46
C LEU A 90 6.28 -8.94 -15.54
N GLU A 91 7.58 -8.99 -15.26
CA GLU A 91 8.62 -8.55 -16.20
C GLU A 91 8.71 -9.44 -17.44
N ALA A 92 8.57 -10.75 -17.28
CA ALA A 92 8.47 -11.71 -18.39
C ALA A 92 7.25 -11.43 -19.29
N ARG A 93 6.26 -10.70 -18.77
CA ARG A 93 5.09 -10.22 -19.50
C ARG A 93 5.22 -8.74 -19.90
N SER A 94 6.43 -8.20 -19.95
CA SER A 94 6.72 -6.81 -20.37
C SER A 94 6.08 -5.72 -19.50
N ILE A 95 5.73 -6.04 -18.24
CA ILE A 95 5.25 -5.07 -17.26
C ILE A 95 6.40 -4.71 -16.33
N GLY A 96 6.77 -3.42 -16.34
CA GLY A 96 7.81 -2.93 -15.43
C GLY A 96 7.36 -3.08 -13.98
N ALA A 97 8.12 -3.84 -13.18
CA ALA A 97 7.79 -4.14 -11.79
C ALA A 97 8.94 -3.76 -10.85
N TYR A 98 8.62 -3.07 -9.74
CA TYR A 98 9.61 -2.58 -8.79
C TYR A 98 9.22 -2.95 -7.37
N VAL A 99 10.16 -3.45 -6.58
CA VAL A 99 9.92 -3.75 -5.16
C VAL A 99 10.23 -2.49 -4.35
N ARG A 100 9.23 -1.98 -3.62
CA ARG A 100 9.40 -0.86 -2.71
C ARG A 100 10.10 -1.37 -1.45
N ARG A 101 11.37 -1.04 -1.28
CA ARG A 101 12.11 -1.33 -0.05
C ARG A 101 11.68 -0.35 1.05
N PRO A 102 11.45 -0.81 2.30
CA PRO A 102 11.28 0.08 3.43
C PRO A 102 12.52 0.99 3.55
N ARG A 103 12.32 2.30 3.59
CA ARG A 103 13.43 3.22 3.89
C ARG A 103 13.74 3.07 5.39
N GLY A 104 14.98 2.66 5.74
CA GLY A 104 15.48 2.72 7.12
C GLY A 104 15.61 1.42 7.91
N GLN A 105 15.56 0.23 7.29
CA GLN A 105 15.97 -1.02 7.98
C GLN A 105 17.46 -1.33 7.82
N ASP A 106 18.10 -0.85 6.75
CA ASP A 106 19.53 -1.09 6.48
C ASP A 106 20.47 -0.07 7.15
N ILE A 107 19.91 0.87 7.91
CA ILE A 107 20.66 1.91 8.62
C ILE A 107 20.10 1.94 10.04
N PHE A 108 20.95 1.66 11.03
CA PHE A 108 20.70 1.84 12.46
C PHE A 108 20.48 3.32 12.84
N ALA A 109 19.60 4.02 12.13
CA ALA A 109 19.41 5.47 12.21
C ALA A 109 17.93 5.88 12.25
N ALA A 110 17.06 5.05 12.83
CA ALA A 110 15.66 5.39 13.06
C ALA A 110 15.33 5.44 14.55
N CYS A 111 15.88 6.44 15.25
CA CYS A 111 15.26 6.92 16.48
C CYS A 111 14.26 8.02 16.14
N GLY A 112 12.98 7.69 16.35
CA GLY A 112 11.87 8.58 16.68
C GLY A 112 11.78 9.92 15.98
N GLN A 113 10.88 10.03 14.99
CA GLN A 113 10.14 11.25 14.70
C GLN A 113 9.06 10.95 13.66
N LEU A 114 7.87 10.55 14.13
CA LEU A 114 6.54 10.85 13.54
C LEU A 114 5.43 10.11 14.29
N SER A 115 5.40 10.23 15.63
CA SER A 115 4.19 9.95 16.41
C SER A 115 4.03 11.04 17.46
N ALA A 116 3.66 12.24 17.01
CA ALA A 116 3.11 13.26 17.88
C ALA A 116 1.62 13.00 18.04
N LYS A 117 1.31 12.26 19.11
CA LYS A 117 0.08 12.22 19.90
C LYS A 117 -1.06 13.13 19.40
N ARG A 118 -2.15 12.54 18.88
CA ARG A 118 -3.50 13.01 19.20
C ARG A 118 -4.00 12.21 20.39
N SER A 119 -3.73 12.70 21.59
CA SER A 119 -4.46 12.26 22.77
C SER A 119 -5.86 12.88 22.71
N SER A 120 -6.83 12.09 22.32
CA SER A 120 -8.24 12.31 22.66
C SER A 120 -8.40 12.11 24.16
N ASN A 121 -8.82 13.14 24.89
CA ASN A 121 -9.44 12.98 26.20
C ASN A 121 -10.70 13.85 26.27
N ALA A 122 -11.84 13.18 26.09
CA ALA A 122 -13.13 13.62 26.58
C ALA A 122 -13.38 12.90 27.92
N ASN A 123 -13.57 13.65 29.01
CA ASN A 123 -14.69 13.49 29.94
C ASN A 123 -14.55 14.41 31.19
N ALA A 124 -15.44 15.39 31.22
CA ALA A 124 -16.34 15.79 32.31
C ALA A 124 -16.07 15.39 33.79
N SER A 125 -16.06 16.45 34.63
CA SER A 125 -16.79 16.59 35.91
C SER A 125 -16.13 16.29 37.27
N ASN A 126 -16.43 17.23 38.20
CA ASN A 126 -16.31 17.30 39.67
C ASN A 126 -15.03 17.92 40.27
N THR A 127 -15.03 19.19 40.70
CA THR A 127 -15.72 19.83 41.87
C THR A 127 -15.11 19.43 43.22
N SER A 128 -14.33 20.36 43.81
CA SER A 128 -14.21 20.73 45.25
C SER A 128 -12.91 21.54 45.46
N GLN A 129 -12.99 22.86 45.54
CA GLN A 129 -12.81 23.66 46.77
C GLN A 129 -11.42 23.50 47.42
N LEU A 130 -10.51 24.47 47.21
CA LEU A 130 -10.35 25.66 48.08
C LEU A 130 -10.27 25.30 49.56
N TYR A 131 -9.07 25.00 50.09
CA TYR A 131 -8.71 25.27 51.48
C TYR A 131 -7.17 25.40 51.65
N GLN A 132 -6.76 26.59 52.10
CA GLN A 132 -5.64 26.91 53.01
C GLN A 132 -4.18 26.64 52.61
N LEU A 133 -3.51 27.71 52.16
CA LEU A 133 -2.11 28.01 52.50
C LEU A 133 -2.11 29.16 53.54
N GLN A 134 -1.94 28.81 54.81
CA GLN A 134 -1.39 29.69 55.85
C GLN A 134 -0.53 28.83 56.78
N SER A 135 0.79 28.93 56.62
CA SER A 135 1.81 28.86 57.68
C SER A 135 3.09 29.42 57.08
#